data_AF-A0A9E2QGJ0-F1
#
_entry.id   AF-A0A9E2QGJ0-F1
#
_cell.length_a   1.000
_cell.length_b   1.000
_cell.length_c   1.000
_cell.angle_alpha   90.00
_cell.angle_beta   90.00
_cell.angle_gamma   90.00
#
_symmetry.space_group_name_H-M   'P 1'
#
loop_
_entity.id
_entity.type
_entity.pdbx_description
1 polymer ?
#
loop_
_entity_poly.entity_id
_entity_poly.type
_entity_poly.pdbx_seq_one_letter_code
_entity_poly.pdbx_strand_id
1 'polypeptide(L)'
;MSKIYLEVLESKLSERDYQKLERIANPKVQQFIAESCELCNPERIFICSDSSEDIAYVRQQALSSGEEKPLAISGHTYHFDGIEDQGRDREVTKYLVPNDDSLNKTLKQIEREEGLAEVKALLKGAMQGRTMIVRFLSLGPANSVFSIPCVQCTDSWYVAHSEDLLYRSAYDMFTQKTEQSELFCILHSAGNMNEAMVSVDVEKKRIYIDYTKDTIYSVNTQYAGNTVGLKKLALRLTIRKADKEGWLAEHMLLMGVHGPNGRKTYLAGAFPSACGKTSTAMLSGEIILGDDIAYFRSIDGECRAVNAEAGIFGIIQDVNIVDDPLIYKALTTPRESIFSNVLINNQKPYWLGMDEEVPKEGLNFSGEWHEGKTDKKGAKIPHAHKNARYAVALKALANVDPELDNPKGVKLSGIMYGGRDAKSYVPVQESFNWEHG
;
A
#
# COMPACT_ATOMS: atom_id res chain seq x y z
N MET A 1 -1.40 32.68 -5.32
CA MET A 1 -0.47 31.56 -5.04
C MET A 1 -0.80 30.34 -5.89
N SER A 2 -2.01 29.76 -5.82
CA SER A 2 -2.43 28.62 -6.69
C SER A 2 -2.11 28.78 -8.19
N LYS A 3 -2.45 29.93 -8.80
CA LYS A 3 -2.16 30.19 -10.23
C LYS A 3 -0.68 30.06 -10.62
N ILE A 4 0.25 30.42 -9.72
CA ILE A 4 1.68 30.37 -10.00
C ILE A 4 2.16 28.92 -10.15
N TYR A 5 1.64 27.99 -9.35
CA TYR A 5 2.02 26.58 -9.44
C TYR A 5 1.45 25.92 -10.70
N LEU A 6 0.21 26.27 -11.09
CA LEU A 6 -0.40 25.76 -12.32
C LEU A 6 0.36 26.21 -13.58
N GLU A 7 0.84 27.46 -13.62
CA GLU A 7 1.65 27.99 -14.72
C GLU A 7 2.96 27.21 -14.91
N VAL A 8 3.63 26.82 -13.81
CA VAL A 8 4.86 26.00 -13.86
C VAL A 8 4.58 24.61 -14.45
N LEU A 9 3.40 24.06 -14.19
CA LEU A 9 3.01 22.71 -14.61
C LEU A 9 2.44 22.65 -16.02
N GLU A 10 2.01 23.78 -16.60
CA GLU A 10 1.27 23.85 -17.87
C GLU A 10 2.01 23.16 -19.01
N SER A 11 3.34 23.35 -19.10
CA SER A 11 4.16 22.72 -20.16
C SER A 11 4.27 21.20 -20.07
N LYS A 12 3.89 20.60 -18.94
CA LYS A 12 3.98 19.15 -18.66
C LYS A 12 2.63 18.46 -18.64
N LEU A 13 1.53 19.22 -18.62
CA LEU A 13 0.17 18.70 -18.54
C LEU A 13 -0.49 18.67 -19.91
N SER A 14 -1.34 17.68 -20.15
CA SER A 14 -2.33 17.77 -21.22
C SER A 14 -3.42 18.78 -20.85
N GLU A 15 -4.19 19.27 -21.82
CA GLU A 15 -5.34 20.16 -21.53
C GLU A 15 -6.33 19.50 -20.56
N ARG A 16 -6.60 18.20 -20.75
CA ARG A 16 -7.49 17.42 -19.87
C ARG A 16 -6.94 17.36 -18.44
N ASP A 17 -5.65 17.11 -18.28
CA ASP A 17 -5.02 17.00 -16.97
C ASP A 17 -4.87 18.36 -16.27
N TYR A 18 -4.64 19.43 -17.03
CA TYR A 18 -4.69 20.80 -16.54
C TYR A 18 -6.07 21.12 -15.96
N GLN A 19 -7.14 20.85 -16.71
CA GLN A 19 -8.52 21.09 -16.24
C GLN A 19 -8.85 20.27 -14.98
N LYS A 20 -8.34 19.04 -14.86
CA LYS A 20 -8.49 18.25 -13.64
C LYS A 20 -7.79 18.92 -12.46
N LEU A 21 -6.55 19.38 -12.64
CA LEU A 21 -5.78 19.98 -11.55
C LEU A 21 -6.32 21.36 -11.15
N GLU A 22 -6.84 22.14 -12.09
CA GLU A 22 -7.45 23.46 -11.84
C GLU A 22 -8.68 23.37 -10.92
N ARG A 23 -9.44 22.26 -11.00
CA ARG A 23 -10.61 22.02 -10.13
C ARG A 23 -10.24 21.81 -8.65
N ILE A 24 -8.99 21.46 -8.35
CA ILE A 24 -8.53 21.24 -6.98
C ILE A 24 -8.19 22.59 -6.35
N ALA A 25 -9.04 23.05 -5.45
CA ALA A 25 -8.89 24.36 -4.82
C ALA A 25 -7.75 24.44 -3.79
N ASN A 26 -7.30 23.30 -3.26
CA ASN A 26 -6.29 23.27 -2.20
C ASN A 26 -4.89 23.60 -2.76
N PRO A 27 -4.31 24.78 -2.43
CA PRO A 27 -3.02 25.19 -2.98
C PRO A 27 -1.86 24.30 -2.53
N LYS A 28 -1.97 23.59 -1.39
CA LYS A 28 -0.91 22.67 -0.91
C LYS A 28 -0.72 21.49 -1.87
N VAL A 29 -1.81 21.03 -2.50
CA VAL A 29 -1.77 19.94 -3.49
C VAL A 29 -1.02 20.39 -4.74
N GLN A 30 -1.41 21.54 -5.29
CA GLN A 30 -0.77 22.11 -6.48
C GLN A 30 0.70 22.45 -6.22
N GLN A 31 1.01 22.99 -5.04
CA GLN A 31 2.38 23.25 -4.60
C GLN A 31 3.20 21.96 -4.56
N PHE A 32 2.70 20.91 -3.91
CA PHE A 32 3.40 19.63 -3.81
C PHE A 32 3.68 19.01 -5.18
N ILE A 33 2.71 19.07 -6.11
CA ILE A 33 2.88 18.56 -7.48
C ILE A 33 3.90 19.41 -8.25
N ALA A 34 3.87 20.73 -8.12
CA ALA A 34 4.83 21.63 -8.75
C ALA A 34 6.26 21.39 -8.24
N GLU A 35 6.45 21.31 -6.93
CA GLU A 35 7.76 21.03 -6.31
C GLU A 35 8.27 19.62 -6.70
N SER A 36 7.38 18.63 -6.78
CA SER A 36 7.71 17.28 -7.24
C SER A 36 8.14 17.28 -8.72
N CYS A 37 7.42 18.02 -9.57
CA CYS A 37 7.75 18.16 -10.98
C CYS A 37 9.10 18.84 -11.18
N GLU A 38 9.36 19.95 -10.47
CA GLU A 38 10.63 20.68 -10.56
C GLU A 38 11.79 19.82 -10.10
N LEU A 39 11.63 19.10 -8.99
CA LEU A 39 12.67 18.23 -8.45
C LEU A 39 12.95 17.05 -9.39
N CYS A 40 11.92 16.32 -9.80
CA CYS A 40 12.07 15.04 -10.48
C CYS A 40 12.18 15.16 -12.01
N ASN A 41 11.82 16.31 -12.59
CA ASN A 41 11.89 16.60 -14.02
C ASN A 41 11.24 15.53 -14.94
N PRO A 42 9.95 15.22 -14.75
CA PRO A 42 9.25 14.28 -15.62
C PRO A 42 9.10 14.81 -17.05
N GLU A 43 8.92 13.91 -18.02
CA GLU A 43 8.59 14.29 -19.40
C GLU A 43 7.20 14.95 -19.45
N ARG A 44 6.23 14.31 -18.79
CA ARG A 44 4.83 14.72 -18.74
C ARG A 44 4.21 14.35 -17.39
N ILE A 45 3.06 14.93 -17.08
CA ILE A 45 2.29 14.65 -15.86
C ILE A 45 0.94 14.08 -16.26
N PHE A 46 0.54 12.98 -15.62
CA PHE A 46 -0.78 12.40 -15.74
C PHE A 46 -1.54 12.58 -14.42
N ILE A 47 -2.70 13.25 -14.48
CA ILE A 47 -3.56 13.49 -13.31
C ILE A 47 -4.64 12.41 -13.32
N CYS A 48 -4.50 11.43 -12.43
CA CYS A 48 -5.43 10.32 -12.34
C CYS A 48 -6.62 10.70 -11.47
N SER A 49 -7.81 10.81 -12.07
CA SER A 49 -9.06 11.04 -11.34
C SER A 49 -9.74 9.73 -10.92
N ASP A 50 -10.95 9.84 -10.37
CA ASP A 50 -11.78 8.69 -9.97
C ASP A 50 -12.50 8.04 -11.17
N SER A 51 -12.28 8.53 -12.39
CA SER A 51 -12.96 8.04 -13.58
C SER A 51 -12.48 6.64 -13.96
N SER A 52 -13.42 5.80 -14.44
CA SER A 52 -13.13 4.45 -14.92
C SER A 52 -12.08 4.43 -16.03
N GLU A 53 -12.05 5.47 -16.87
CA GLU A 53 -11.10 5.61 -17.96
C GLU A 53 -9.69 5.85 -17.44
N ASP A 54 -9.52 6.69 -16.43
CA ASP A 54 -8.20 6.97 -15.84
C ASP A 54 -7.65 5.74 -15.10
N ILE A 55 -8.50 5.05 -14.33
CA ILE A 55 -8.15 3.79 -13.65
C ILE A 55 -7.77 2.71 -14.67
N ALA A 56 -8.58 2.52 -15.72
CA ALA A 56 -8.26 1.56 -16.78
C ALA A 56 -6.98 1.95 -17.54
N TYR A 57 -6.72 3.26 -17.72
CA TYR A 57 -5.52 3.76 -18.36
C TYR A 57 -4.27 3.44 -17.54
N VAL A 58 -4.28 3.63 -16.21
CA VAL A 58 -3.17 3.25 -15.31
C VAL A 58 -2.81 1.78 -15.50
N ARG A 59 -3.81 0.90 -15.45
CA ARG A 59 -3.64 -0.54 -15.65
C ARG A 59 -3.09 -0.87 -17.04
N GLN A 60 -3.61 -0.24 -18.09
CA GLN A 60 -3.13 -0.43 -19.45
C GLN A 60 -1.68 0.01 -19.59
N GLN A 61 -1.31 1.14 -18.96
CA GLN A 61 0.05 1.65 -19.00
C GLN A 61 1.02 0.70 -18.29
N ALA A 62 0.66 0.12 -17.14
CA ALA A 62 1.47 -0.87 -16.44
C ALA A 62 1.81 -2.09 -17.32
N LEU A 63 0.84 -2.55 -18.12
CA LEU A 63 1.05 -3.62 -19.11
C LEU A 63 1.92 -3.17 -20.29
N SER A 64 1.64 -1.98 -20.85
CA SER A 64 2.31 -1.49 -22.05
C SER A 64 3.75 -1.05 -21.80
N SER A 65 4.07 -0.58 -20.58
CA SER A 65 5.42 -0.24 -20.15
C SER A 65 6.26 -1.47 -19.85
N GLY A 66 5.63 -2.63 -19.64
CA GLY A 66 6.28 -3.88 -19.26
C GLY A 66 6.60 -4.00 -17.77
N GLU A 67 6.18 -3.03 -16.95
CA GLU A 67 6.24 -3.14 -15.48
C GLU A 67 5.37 -4.31 -14.97
N GLU A 68 4.27 -4.58 -15.65
CA GLU A 68 3.42 -5.75 -15.44
C GLU A 68 3.27 -6.57 -16.72
N LYS A 69 3.05 -7.87 -16.55
CA LYS A 69 2.80 -8.80 -17.66
C LYS A 69 1.53 -9.61 -17.41
N PRO A 70 0.72 -9.89 -18.44
CA PRO A 70 -0.53 -10.60 -18.27
C PRO A 70 -0.32 -12.08 -17.92
N LEU A 71 -1.28 -12.66 -17.22
CA LEU A 71 -1.40 -14.10 -16.95
C LEU A 71 -2.58 -14.69 -17.73
N ALA A 72 -2.67 -16.02 -17.78
CA ALA A 72 -3.69 -16.73 -18.54
C ALA A 72 -5.12 -16.48 -18.02
N ILE A 73 -5.27 -16.22 -16.72
CA ILE A 73 -6.54 -15.85 -16.12
C ILE A 73 -6.82 -14.37 -16.40
N SER A 74 -7.96 -14.08 -17.02
CA SER A 74 -8.37 -12.71 -17.32
C SER A 74 -8.39 -11.87 -16.04
N GLY A 75 -7.75 -10.71 -16.12
CA GLY A 75 -7.62 -9.79 -15.00
C GLY A 75 -6.33 -9.96 -14.18
N HIS A 76 -5.61 -11.08 -14.32
CA HIS A 76 -4.38 -11.32 -13.58
C HIS A 76 -3.14 -10.81 -14.31
N THR A 77 -2.23 -10.21 -13.54
CA THR A 77 -0.92 -9.75 -14.00
C THR A 77 0.17 -10.20 -13.04
N TYR A 78 1.42 -10.14 -13.47
CA TYR A 78 2.56 -10.33 -12.58
C TYR A 78 3.60 -9.22 -12.73
N HIS A 79 4.32 -8.98 -11.63
CA HIS A 79 5.42 -8.04 -11.49
C HIS A 79 6.63 -8.73 -10.84
N PHE A 80 7.83 -8.28 -11.18
CA PHE A 80 9.05 -8.68 -10.48
C PHE A 80 9.74 -7.46 -9.91
N ASP A 81 10.01 -7.50 -8.61
CA ASP A 81 10.90 -6.54 -7.99
C ASP A 81 12.36 -6.97 -8.18
N GLY A 82 13.29 -6.05 -7.90
CA GLY A 82 14.72 -6.37 -7.88
C GLY A 82 15.04 -7.41 -6.82
N ILE A 83 16.01 -8.29 -7.08
CA ILE A 83 16.39 -9.38 -6.15
C ILE A 83 16.85 -8.87 -4.77
N GLU A 84 17.31 -7.63 -4.69
CA GLU A 84 17.71 -6.94 -3.45
C GLU A 84 16.63 -5.97 -2.93
N ASP A 85 15.46 -5.95 -3.56
CA ASP A 85 14.32 -5.10 -3.22
C ASP A 85 13.01 -5.91 -3.15
N GLN A 86 12.96 -6.95 -2.31
CA GLN A 86 11.81 -7.87 -2.22
C GLN A 86 11.12 -7.84 -0.85
N GLY A 87 11.32 -6.76 -0.12
CA GLY A 87 10.86 -6.61 1.25
C GLY A 87 11.06 -5.21 1.80
N ARG A 88 10.47 -4.97 2.96
CA ARG A 88 10.63 -3.71 3.67
C ARG A 88 12.05 -3.57 4.17
N ASP A 89 12.70 -2.47 3.82
CA ASP A 89 14.08 -2.20 4.20
C ASP A 89 14.15 -1.23 5.38
N ARG A 90 14.34 -1.79 6.58
CA ARG A 90 14.36 -1.01 7.83
C ARG A 90 15.64 -0.19 7.99
N GLU A 91 16.73 -0.53 7.29
CA GLU A 91 18.02 0.15 7.46
C GLU A 91 18.05 1.47 6.68
N VAL A 92 17.38 1.51 5.52
CA VAL A 92 17.24 2.72 4.71
C VAL A 92 15.93 3.47 4.95
N THR A 93 15.02 2.93 5.77
CA THR A 93 13.83 3.64 6.24
C THR A 93 14.18 4.52 7.45
N LYS A 94 14.13 5.85 7.30
CA LYS A 94 14.48 6.79 8.38
C LYS A 94 13.43 7.88 8.59
N TYR A 95 13.30 8.35 9.83
CA TYR A 95 12.57 9.56 10.14
C TYR A 95 13.48 10.78 9.97
N LEU A 96 12.94 11.84 9.38
CA LEU A 96 13.59 13.14 9.30
C LEU A 96 13.22 13.94 10.55
N VAL A 97 14.20 14.22 11.40
CA VAL A 97 13.98 14.77 12.75
C VAL A 97 14.64 16.16 12.85
N PRO A 98 13.91 17.20 13.29
CA PRO A 98 14.49 18.51 13.57
C PRO A 98 15.66 18.43 14.54
N ASN A 99 16.62 19.35 14.41
CA ASN A 99 17.81 19.41 15.29
C ASN A 99 17.50 19.53 16.78
N ASP A 100 16.32 20.04 17.14
CA ASP A 100 15.85 20.27 18.50
C ASP A 100 14.91 19.16 19.02
N ASP A 101 14.71 18.08 18.24
CA ASP A 101 13.85 16.96 18.57
C ASP A 101 14.63 15.62 18.53
N SER A 102 14.06 14.57 19.12
CA SER A 102 14.58 13.21 18.99
C SER A 102 13.47 12.19 19.17
N LEU A 103 13.48 11.16 18.32
CA LEU A 103 12.60 10.00 18.48
C LEU A 103 13.31 8.89 19.26
N ASN A 104 12.53 7.90 19.70
CA ASN A 104 13.03 6.71 20.36
C ASN A 104 14.17 6.06 19.53
N LYS A 105 15.26 5.66 20.20
CA LYS A 105 16.47 5.10 19.55
C LYS A 105 16.22 3.84 18.72
N THR A 106 15.10 3.14 18.94
CA THR A 106 14.69 1.98 18.11
C THR A 106 14.19 2.39 16.73
N LEU A 107 13.81 3.66 16.54
CA LEU A 107 13.45 4.25 15.26
C LEU A 107 14.72 4.82 14.62
N LYS A 108 15.03 4.33 13.42
CA LYS A 108 16.13 4.88 12.63
C LYS A 108 15.77 6.31 12.22
N GLN A 109 16.68 7.24 12.48
CA GLN A 109 16.45 8.66 12.28
C GLN A 109 17.71 9.33 11.75
N ILE A 110 17.52 10.47 11.09
CA ILE A 110 18.57 11.35 10.58
C ILE A 110 18.11 12.80 10.81
N GLU A 111 19.05 13.71 10.93
CA GLU A 111 18.74 15.14 10.96
C GLU A 111 17.97 15.54 9.71
N ARG A 112 16.93 16.36 9.88
CA ARG A 112 15.94 16.62 8.85
C ARG A 112 16.54 17.26 7.60
N GLU A 113 17.35 18.30 7.73
CA GLU A 113 17.92 19.00 6.57
C GLU A 113 18.98 18.14 5.86
N GLU A 114 19.81 17.41 6.61
CA GLU A 114 20.75 16.42 6.07
C GLU A 114 20.02 15.34 5.26
N GLY A 115 18.99 14.74 5.84
CA GLY A 115 18.21 13.69 5.18
C GLY A 115 17.41 14.21 3.98
N LEU A 116 16.87 15.43 4.06
CA LEU A 116 16.20 16.08 2.91
C LEU A 116 17.20 16.35 1.78
N ALA A 117 18.40 16.83 2.09
CA ALA A 117 19.44 17.06 1.09
C ALA A 117 19.84 15.74 0.40
N GLU A 118 20.01 14.67 1.16
CA GLU A 118 20.35 13.34 0.63
C GLU A 118 19.25 12.80 -0.30
N VAL A 119 17.99 12.72 0.17
CA VAL A 119 16.91 12.11 -0.62
C VAL A 119 16.52 12.96 -1.83
N LYS A 120 16.53 14.30 -1.70
CA LYS A 120 16.26 15.20 -2.84
C LYS A 120 17.38 15.15 -3.88
N ALA A 121 18.63 14.96 -3.47
CA ALA A 121 19.72 14.76 -4.43
C ALA A 121 19.52 13.51 -5.28
N LEU A 122 18.99 12.43 -4.69
CA LEU A 122 18.67 11.18 -5.40
C LEU A 122 17.42 11.30 -6.29
N LEU A 123 16.41 12.06 -5.85
CA LEU A 123 15.19 12.31 -6.62
C LEU A 123 15.39 13.31 -7.77
N LYS A 124 16.47 14.10 -7.73
CA LYS A 124 16.74 15.16 -8.71
C LYS A 124 16.86 14.56 -10.12
N GLY A 125 15.93 14.93 -10.99
CA GLY A 125 15.89 14.44 -12.37
C GLY A 125 15.54 12.95 -12.51
N ALA A 126 15.13 12.28 -11.42
CA ALA A 126 14.89 10.84 -11.43
C ALA A 126 13.78 10.44 -12.42
N MET A 127 12.83 11.32 -12.75
CA MET A 127 11.72 11.02 -13.66
C MET A 127 11.98 11.44 -15.11
N GLN A 128 13.21 11.79 -15.48
CA GLN A 128 13.52 12.20 -16.85
C GLN A 128 13.10 11.14 -17.88
N GLY A 129 12.33 11.56 -18.90
CA GLY A 129 11.79 10.66 -19.92
C GLY A 129 10.64 9.76 -19.45
N ARG A 130 10.11 9.99 -18.24
CA ARG A 130 8.98 9.24 -17.67
C ARG A 130 7.80 10.14 -17.36
N THR A 131 6.64 9.53 -17.22
CA THR A 131 5.41 10.23 -16.78
C THR A 131 5.40 10.28 -15.26
N MET A 132 5.20 11.46 -14.68
CA MET A 132 4.81 11.56 -13.27
C MET A 132 3.30 11.36 -13.16
N ILE A 133 2.90 10.29 -12.50
CA ILE A 133 1.54 9.89 -12.21
C ILE A 133 1.15 10.51 -10.87
N VAL A 134 0.09 11.33 -10.87
CA VAL A 134 -0.43 11.95 -9.66
C VAL A 134 -1.72 11.25 -9.26
N ARG A 135 -1.73 10.73 -8.04
CA ARG A 135 -2.79 9.89 -7.48
C ARG A 135 -3.42 10.58 -6.29
N PHE A 136 -4.75 10.59 -6.24
CA PHE A 136 -5.54 11.19 -5.17
C PHE A 136 -6.29 10.09 -4.45
N LEU A 137 -5.94 9.88 -3.19
CA LEU A 137 -6.34 8.70 -2.44
C LEU A 137 -6.87 9.09 -1.06
N SER A 138 -7.61 8.19 -0.44
CA SER A 138 -8.07 8.32 0.94
C SER A 138 -7.66 7.09 1.75
N LEU A 139 -7.00 7.34 2.87
CA LEU A 139 -6.96 6.39 3.98
C LEU A 139 -8.28 6.49 4.74
N GLY A 140 -8.96 5.36 4.89
CA GLY A 140 -10.34 5.28 5.38
C GLY A 140 -11.37 5.66 4.31
N PRO A 141 -12.68 5.44 4.58
CA PRO A 141 -13.76 5.83 3.69
C PRO A 141 -13.65 7.31 3.29
N ALA A 142 -13.88 7.65 2.02
CA ALA A 142 -13.83 9.04 1.57
C ALA A 142 -14.99 9.87 2.15
N ASN A 143 -14.79 11.19 2.29
CA ASN A 143 -15.80 12.13 2.83
C ASN A 143 -16.32 11.72 4.23
N SER A 144 -15.42 11.20 5.07
CA SER A 144 -15.68 10.69 6.41
C SER A 144 -14.85 11.47 7.44
N VAL A 145 -15.29 11.46 8.70
CA VAL A 145 -14.46 11.92 9.83
C VAL A 145 -13.19 11.07 10.00
N PHE A 146 -13.15 9.87 9.41
CA PHE A 146 -11.98 9.00 9.39
C PHE A 146 -11.04 9.27 8.20
N SER A 147 -11.47 10.05 7.20
CA SER A 147 -10.69 10.24 5.98
C SER A 147 -9.38 10.95 6.28
N ILE A 148 -8.29 10.42 5.71
CA ILE A 148 -7.03 11.14 5.58
C ILE A 148 -6.72 11.25 4.09
N PRO A 149 -6.78 12.46 3.50
CA PRO A 149 -6.42 12.66 2.11
C PRO A 149 -4.93 12.41 1.90
N CYS A 150 -4.61 11.69 0.82
CA CYS A 150 -3.25 11.41 0.40
C CYS A 150 -3.06 11.79 -1.08
N VAL A 151 -1.94 12.45 -1.38
CA VAL A 151 -1.48 12.66 -2.76
C VAL A 151 -0.16 11.93 -2.93
N GLN A 152 -0.11 11.03 -3.92
CA GLN A 152 1.12 10.33 -4.29
C GLN A 152 1.54 10.70 -5.70
N CYS A 153 2.80 11.13 -5.84
CA CYS A 153 3.48 11.38 -7.11
C CYS A 153 4.46 10.22 -7.35
N THR A 154 4.30 9.49 -8.45
CA THR A 154 5.17 8.36 -8.81
C THR A 154 5.42 8.26 -10.31
N ASP A 155 6.55 7.68 -10.72
CA ASP A 155 6.86 7.33 -12.11
C ASP A 155 6.64 5.86 -12.46
N SER A 156 6.04 5.07 -11.55
CA SER A 156 5.79 3.64 -11.74
C SER A 156 4.29 3.39 -11.92
N TRP A 157 3.94 2.82 -13.08
CA TRP A 157 2.57 2.42 -13.38
C TRP A 157 2.13 1.23 -12.53
N TYR A 158 3.05 0.31 -12.19
CA TYR A 158 2.78 -0.78 -11.25
C TYR A 158 2.39 -0.26 -9.85
N VAL A 159 3.09 0.77 -9.36
CA VAL A 159 2.74 1.38 -8.07
C VAL A 159 1.37 2.02 -8.12
N ALA A 160 1.06 2.78 -9.18
CA ALA A 160 -0.26 3.40 -9.36
C ALA A 160 -1.39 2.36 -9.48
N HIS A 161 -1.18 1.27 -10.21
CA HIS A 161 -2.16 0.17 -10.32
C HIS A 161 -2.33 -0.58 -9.00
N SER A 162 -1.24 -0.78 -8.24
CA SER A 162 -1.30 -1.34 -6.89
C SER A 162 -2.13 -0.44 -5.95
N GLU A 163 -2.04 0.88 -6.09
CA GLU A 163 -2.87 1.80 -5.31
C GLU A 163 -4.37 1.69 -5.65
N ASP A 164 -4.74 1.50 -6.93
CA ASP A 164 -6.14 1.27 -7.34
C ASP A 164 -6.75 0.04 -6.64
N LEU A 165 -5.95 -1.00 -6.44
CA LEU A 165 -6.40 -2.22 -5.76
C LEU A 165 -6.45 -2.08 -4.24
N LEU A 166 -5.52 -1.31 -3.66
CA LEU A 166 -5.27 -1.31 -2.22
C LEU A 166 -5.93 -0.15 -1.47
N TYR A 167 -6.27 0.94 -2.15
CA TYR A 167 -6.77 2.18 -1.54
C TYR A 167 -7.95 2.76 -2.30
N ARG A 168 -8.67 3.69 -1.66
CA ARG A 168 -9.83 4.36 -2.27
C ARG A 168 -9.34 5.54 -3.09
N SER A 169 -9.66 5.56 -4.38
CA SER A 169 -9.56 6.77 -5.19
C SER A 169 -10.45 7.86 -4.59
N ALA A 170 -9.94 9.08 -4.54
CA ALA A 170 -10.60 10.18 -3.84
C ALA A 170 -10.44 11.53 -4.53
N TYR A 171 -10.15 11.58 -5.83
CA TYR A 171 -10.03 12.82 -6.58
C TYR A 171 -11.23 13.75 -6.37
N ASP A 172 -12.45 13.22 -6.37
CA ASP A 172 -13.67 14.01 -6.14
C ASP A 172 -13.66 14.69 -4.77
N MET A 173 -13.14 14.04 -3.73
CA MET A 173 -12.96 14.66 -2.40
C MET A 173 -12.00 15.85 -2.44
N PHE A 174 -10.97 15.83 -3.29
CA PHE A 174 -10.04 16.95 -3.46
C PHE A 174 -10.63 18.14 -4.24
N THR A 175 -11.66 17.91 -5.05
CA THR A 175 -12.36 18.99 -5.77
C THR A 175 -13.41 19.70 -4.91
N GLN A 176 -13.81 19.09 -3.80
CA GLN A 176 -14.76 19.70 -2.88
C GLN A 176 -14.09 20.81 -2.07
N LYS A 177 -14.83 21.91 -1.86
CA LYS A 177 -14.39 23.02 -1.00
C LYS A 177 -14.62 22.66 0.47
N THR A 178 -13.87 21.69 0.98
CA THR A 178 -13.87 21.35 2.40
C THR A 178 -12.81 22.16 3.15
N GLU A 179 -13.05 22.42 4.44
CA GLU A 179 -12.02 23.01 5.31
C GLU A 179 -10.79 22.11 5.35
N GLN A 180 -9.62 22.75 5.54
CA GLN A 180 -8.31 22.13 5.38
C GLN A 180 -8.15 20.88 6.26
N SER A 181 -8.32 19.69 5.67
CA SER A 181 -7.80 18.45 6.22
C SER A 181 -6.28 18.42 6.10
N GLU A 182 -5.60 17.89 7.11
CA GLU A 182 -4.17 17.54 6.98
C GLU A 182 -4.01 16.60 5.79
N LEU A 183 -3.03 16.90 4.95
CA LEU A 183 -2.75 16.23 3.69
C LEU A 183 -1.46 15.43 3.83
N PHE A 184 -1.51 14.14 3.54
CA PHE A 184 -0.30 13.34 3.45
C PHE A 184 0.21 13.36 2.01
N CYS A 185 1.49 13.68 1.85
CA CYS A 185 2.13 13.76 0.55
C CYS A 185 3.18 12.65 0.41
N ILE A 186 3.22 11.99 -0.74
CA ILE A 186 4.19 10.93 -1.02
C ILE A 186 4.86 11.23 -2.37
N LEU A 187 6.18 11.35 -2.35
CA LEU A 187 6.99 11.45 -3.57
C LEU A 187 7.81 10.18 -3.73
N HIS A 188 7.52 9.42 -4.77
CA HIS A 188 8.16 8.17 -5.08
C HIS A 188 8.80 8.21 -6.48
N SER A 189 10.01 7.67 -6.64
CA SER A 189 10.56 7.32 -7.95
C SER A 189 11.21 5.94 -7.92
N ALA A 190 10.92 5.11 -8.92
CA ALA A 190 11.58 3.82 -9.11
C ALA A 190 13.09 3.95 -9.37
N GLY A 191 13.59 5.14 -9.70
CA GLY A 191 14.99 5.35 -10.10
C GLY A 191 15.31 4.72 -11.44
N ASN A 192 16.59 4.53 -11.76
CA ASN A 192 16.95 3.88 -13.02
C ASN A 192 16.43 2.44 -13.06
N MET A 193 15.84 2.06 -14.20
CA MET A 193 15.32 0.71 -14.43
C MET A 193 16.07 0.03 -15.57
N ASN A 194 16.21 -1.30 -15.49
CA ASN A 194 16.74 -2.11 -16.59
C ASN A 194 15.66 -2.44 -17.63
N GLU A 195 16.04 -3.20 -18.67
CA GLU A 195 15.12 -3.65 -19.73
C GLU A 195 13.95 -4.53 -19.23
N ALA A 196 14.10 -5.15 -18.06
CA ALA A 196 13.03 -5.91 -17.40
C ALA A 196 12.14 -5.05 -16.50
N MET A 197 12.28 -3.71 -16.56
CA MET A 197 11.56 -2.73 -15.76
C MET A 197 11.77 -2.90 -14.25
N VAL A 198 13.00 -3.28 -13.87
CA VAL A 198 13.43 -3.45 -12.48
C VAL A 198 14.43 -2.37 -12.08
N SER A 199 14.23 -1.74 -10.92
CA SER A 199 15.14 -0.76 -10.31
C SER A 199 16.53 -1.35 -10.09
N VAL A 200 17.58 -0.61 -10.48
CA VAL A 200 18.97 -1.10 -10.44
C VAL A 200 19.88 -0.41 -9.42
N ASP A 201 19.57 0.81 -8.98
CA ASP A 201 20.40 1.57 -8.02
C ASP A 201 20.08 1.22 -6.56
N VAL A 202 20.06 -0.08 -6.22
CA VAL A 202 19.56 -0.57 -4.93
C VAL A 202 20.39 -0.04 -3.74
N GLU A 203 21.68 0.20 -3.94
CA GLU A 203 22.58 0.78 -2.93
C GLU A 203 22.24 2.24 -2.57
N LYS A 204 21.56 2.94 -3.48
CA LYS A 204 21.07 4.31 -3.30
C LYS A 204 19.60 4.35 -2.89
N LYS A 205 19.00 3.22 -2.54
CA LYS A 205 17.61 3.16 -2.04
C LYS A 205 17.46 3.97 -0.75
N ARG A 206 16.44 4.83 -0.68
CA ARG A 206 16.09 5.62 0.52
C ARG A 206 14.59 5.72 0.68
N ILE A 207 14.13 5.64 1.94
CA ILE A 207 12.71 5.74 2.32
C ILE A 207 12.59 6.65 3.54
N TYR A 208 12.36 7.94 3.33
CA TYR A 208 12.40 8.94 4.40
C TYR A 208 11.01 9.48 4.75
N ILE A 209 10.77 9.68 6.05
CA ILE A 209 9.48 10.12 6.58
C ILE A 209 9.67 11.46 7.31
N ASP A 210 9.16 12.53 6.73
CA ASP A 210 9.14 13.88 7.32
C ASP A 210 7.81 14.11 8.04
N TYR A 211 7.78 13.82 9.34
CA TYR A 211 6.58 14.03 10.16
C TYR A 211 6.27 15.50 10.47
N THR A 212 7.15 16.43 10.10
CA THR A 212 6.90 17.88 10.29
C THR A 212 6.13 18.49 9.12
N LYS A 213 6.14 17.81 7.97
CA LYS A 213 5.43 18.18 6.74
C LYS A 213 4.43 17.14 6.28
N ASP A 214 4.28 16.06 7.03
CA ASP A 214 3.48 14.89 6.66
C ASP A 214 3.81 14.37 5.25
N THR A 215 5.11 14.35 4.93
CA THR A 215 5.63 13.96 3.61
C THR A 215 6.52 12.73 3.68
N ILE A 216 6.33 11.80 2.76
CA ILE A 216 7.15 10.60 2.59
C ILE A 216 7.91 10.70 1.28
N TYR A 217 9.19 10.36 1.30
CA TYR A 217 10.06 10.30 0.14
C TYR A 217 10.55 8.86 -0.05
N SER A 218 10.46 8.32 -1.26
CA SER A 218 10.93 6.97 -1.59
C SER A 218 11.62 6.99 -2.95
N VAL A 219 12.83 6.42 -3.06
CA VAL A 219 13.61 6.46 -4.31
C VAL A 219 14.43 5.19 -4.51
N ASN A 220 14.59 4.78 -5.77
CA ASN A 220 15.35 3.60 -6.21
C ASN A 220 14.78 2.26 -5.68
N THR A 221 13.45 2.14 -5.62
CA THR A 221 12.74 0.94 -5.14
C THR A 221 11.44 0.78 -5.88
N GLN A 222 10.95 -0.45 -6.04
CA GLN A 222 9.65 -0.74 -6.64
C GLN A 222 8.74 -1.54 -5.71
N TYR A 223 9.33 -2.27 -4.75
CA TYR A 223 8.57 -3.10 -3.81
C TYR A 223 7.45 -2.31 -3.14
N ALA A 224 6.20 -2.74 -3.35
CA ALA A 224 5.02 -1.99 -2.92
C ALA A 224 5.02 -1.61 -1.43
N GLY A 225 5.66 -2.41 -0.56
CA GLY A 225 5.80 -2.04 0.86
C GLY A 225 6.71 -0.84 1.15
N ASN A 226 7.52 -0.41 0.19
CA ASN A 226 8.42 0.75 0.21
C ASN A 226 7.89 1.90 -0.67
N THR A 227 7.04 1.61 -1.64
CA THR A 227 6.61 2.56 -2.68
C THR A 227 5.15 2.98 -2.57
N VAL A 228 4.25 2.08 -2.14
CA VAL A 228 2.86 2.42 -1.84
C VAL A 228 2.82 3.09 -0.46
N GLY A 229 2.99 4.41 -0.46
CA GLY A 229 3.27 5.19 0.74
C GLY A 229 2.15 5.15 1.78
N LEU A 230 0.92 4.88 1.36
CA LEU A 230 -0.26 4.82 2.21
C LEU A 230 -0.25 3.65 3.20
N LYS A 231 0.65 2.67 3.05
CA LYS A 231 0.69 1.49 3.93
C LYS A 231 1.34 1.80 5.28
N LYS A 232 2.41 1.09 5.63
CA LYS A 232 3.09 1.27 6.92
C LYS A 232 3.87 2.58 7.00
N LEU A 233 4.15 3.24 5.87
CA LEU A 233 4.82 4.55 5.87
C LEU A 233 3.85 5.61 6.38
N ALA A 234 2.68 5.75 5.76
CA ALA A 234 1.64 6.68 6.21
C ALA A 234 1.08 6.32 7.59
N LEU A 235 0.95 5.03 7.96
CA LEU A 235 0.52 4.65 9.31
C LEU A 235 1.33 5.34 10.42
N ARG A 236 2.63 5.58 10.20
CA ARG A 236 3.49 6.28 11.18
C ARG A 236 3.12 7.75 11.34
N LEU A 237 2.73 8.42 10.25
CA LEU A 237 2.18 9.78 10.28
C LEU A 237 0.80 9.77 10.91
N THR A 238 -0.03 8.78 10.54
CA THR A 238 -1.38 8.58 11.09
C THR A 238 -1.37 8.43 12.60
N ILE A 239 -0.46 7.64 13.18
CA ILE A 239 -0.37 7.48 14.64
C ILE A 239 -0.15 8.82 15.34
N ARG A 240 0.73 9.68 14.80
CA ARG A 240 0.97 11.02 15.35
C ARG A 240 -0.25 11.91 15.20
N LYS A 241 -0.96 11.83 14.07
CA LYS A 241 -2.23 12.54 13.86
C LYS A 241 -3.28 12.08 14.86
N ALA A 242 -3.40 10.78 15.07
CA ALA A 242 -4.35 10.15 15.97
C ALA A 242 -4.12 10.58 17.43
N ASP A 243 -2.86 10.61 17.86
CA ASP A 243 -2.45 11.13 19.16
C ASP A 243 -2.80 12.62 19.34
N LYS A 244 -2.47 13.48 18.36
CA LYS A 244 -2.81 14.91 18.38
C LYS A 244 -4.32 15.18 18.46
N GLU A 245 -5.13 14.32 17.85
CA GLU A 245 -6.59 14.50 17.70
C GLU A 245 -7.43 13.65 18.68
N GLY A 246 -6.81 12.79 19.49
CA GLY A 246 -7.50 11.96 20.47
C GLY A 246 -8.27 10.76 19.90
N TRP A 247 -7.70 10.06 18.91
CA TRP A 247 -8.24 8.82 18.35
C TRP A 247 -7.13 7.78 18.12
N LEU A 248 -7.46 6.59 17.62
CA LEU A 248 -6.50 5.48 17.50
C LEU A 248 -6.32 5.02 16.05
N ALA A 249 -5.06 4.86 15.64
CA ALA A 249 -4.68 4.29 14.35
C ALA A 249 -3.84 3.04 14.57
N GLU A 250 -4.43 1.87 14.34
CA GLU A 250 -3.90 0.61 14.83
C GLU A 250 -3.59 -0.38 13.71
N HIS A 251 -2.54 -1.18 13.93
CA HIS A 251 -2.17 -2.29 13.05
C HIS A 251 -3.01 -3.52 13.36
N MET A 252 -4.32 -3.40 13.13
CA MET A 252 -5.33 -4.40 13.46
C MET A 252 -6.12 -4.84 12.23
N LEU A 253 -6.48 -6.13 12.19
CA LEU A 253 -7.60 -6.58 11.36
C LEU A 253 -8.91 -5.99 11.87
N LEU A 254 -9.93 -5.98 11.02
CA LEU A 254 -11.30 -5.60 11.37
C LEU A 254 -12.27 -6.54 10.64
N MET A 255 -13.08 -7.28 11.40
CA MET A 255 -13.99 -8.29 10.85
C MET A 255 -15.35 -8.25 11.54
N GLY A 256 -16.38 -8.66 10.81
CA GLY A 256 -17.70 -8.95 11.34
C GLY A 256 -17.85 -10.45 11.61
N VAL A 257 -18.27 -10.79 12.83
CA VAL A 257 -18.51 -12.16 13.28
C VAL A 257 -20.02 -12.37 13.45
N HIS A 258 -20.53 -13.43 12.83
CA HIS A 258 -21.91 -13.88 12.99
C HIS A 258 -22.06 -14.65 14.30
N GLY A 259 -23.06 -14.26 15.08
CA GLY A 259 -23.46 -14.92 16.31
C GLY A 259 -24.85 -15.54 16.21
N PRO A 260 -25.29 -16.22 17.28
CA PRO A 260 -26.65 -16.76 17.37
C PRO A 260 -27.72 -15.68 17.11
N ASN A 261 -28.88 -16.12 16.60
CA ASN A 261 -30.03 -15.27 16.31
C ASN A 261 -29.75 -14.16 15.27
N GLY A 262 -28.82 -14.39 14.34
CA GLY A 262 -28.49 -13.43 13.28
C GLY A 262 -27.73 -12.19 13.76
N ARG A 263 -27.17 -12.23 14.98
CA ARG A 263 -26.34 -11.13 15.50
C ARG A 263 -25.08 -11.00 14.64
N LYS A 264 -24.67 -9.77 14.36
CA LYS A 264 -23.38 -9.44 13.75
C LYS A 264 -22.59 -8.55 14.68
N THR A 265 -21.35 -8.92 14.97
CA THR A 265 -20.49 -8.26 15.96
C THR A 265 -19.15 -7.92 15.33
N TYR A 266 -18.71 -6.67 15.44
CA TYR A 266 -17.44 -6.26 14.88
C TYR A 266 -16.31 -6.38 15.91
N LEU A 267 -15.22 -7.01 15.50
CA LEU A 267 -14.03 -7.21 16.32
C LEU A 267 -12.80 -6.70 15.56
N ALA A 268 -11.87 -6.08 16.29
CA ALA A 268 -10.56 -5.72 15.78
C ALA A 268 -9.47 -6.59 16.44
N GLY A 269 -8.40 -6.88 15.71
CA GLY A 269 -7.37 -7.81 16.19
C GLY A 269 -5.94 -7.43 15.85
N ALA A 270 -5.08 -7.25 16.84
CA ALA A 270 -3.65 -7.02 16.67
C ALA A 270 -2.86 -8.32 16.84
N PHE A 271 -2.14 -8.71 15.79
CA PHE A 271 -1.32 -9.92 15.75
C PHE A 271 0.05 -9.58 15.15
N PRO A 272 1.17 -10.04 15.77
CA PRO A 272 2.47 -9.99 15.14
C PRO A 272 2.52 -10.76 13.82
N SER A 273 3.57 -10.54 13.03
CA SER A 273 3.84 -11.34 11.84
C SER A 273 3.83 -12.84 12.16
N ALA A 274 3.36 -13.66 11.21
CA ALA A 274 3.27 -15.12 11.35
C ALA A 274 2.37 -15.63 12.50
N CYS A 275 1.46 -14.79 13.02
CA CYS A 275 0.47 -15.15 14.03
C CYS A 275 -0.96 -15.26 13.48
N GLY A 276 -1.15 -15.41 12.16
CA GLY A 276 -2.45 -15.71 11.56
C GLY A 276 -3.43 -14.53 11.45
N LYS A 277 -2.93 -13.28 11.35
CA LYS A 277 -3.78 -12.08 11.24
C LYS A 277 -4.76 -12.14 10.07
N THR A 278 -4.24 -12.32 8.85
CA THR A 278 -5.06 -12.41 7.63
C THR A 278 -5.98 -13.63 7.65
N SER A 279 -5.47 -14.79 8.10
CA SER A 279 -6.29 -16.01 8.23
C SER A 279 -7.46 -15.82 9.22
N THR A 280 -7.25 -15.08 10.32
CA THR A 280 -8.32 -14.72 11.26
C THR A 280 -9.35 -13.79 10.62
N ALA A 281 -8.91 -12.77 9.89
CA ALA A 281 -9.80 -11.85 9.17
C ALA A 281 -10.63 -12.54 8.07
N MET A 282 -10.13 -13.69 7.57
CA MET A 282 -10.69 -14.46 6.46
C MET A 282 -11.32 -15.79 6.89
N LEU A 283 -11.68 -15.93 8.17
CA LEU A 283 -12.37 -17.12 8.67
C LEU A 283 -13.61 -17.45 7.83
N SER A 284 -13.73 -18.72 7.46
CA SER A 284 -14.84 -19.19 6.62
C SER A 284 -16.18 -19.00 7.33
N GLY A 285 -17.12 -18.34 6.64
CA GLY A 285 -18.44 -18.00 7.19
C GLY A 285 -18.51 -16.61 7.83
N GLU A 286 -17.36 -15.96 8.04
CA GLU A 286 -17.29 -14.60 8.56
C GLU A 286 -16.94 -13.59 7.48
N ILE A 287 -17.13 -12.31 7.81
CA ILE A 287 -17.06 -11.21 6.84
C ILE A 287 -15.91 -10.26 7.17
N ILE A 288 -15.14 -9.93 6.13
CA ILE A 288 -13.95 -9.10 6.23
C ILE A 288 -14.29 -7.63 5.99
N LEU A 289 -13.80 -6.75 6.87
CA LEU A 289 -13.75 -5.31 6.62
C LEU A 289 -12.33 -4.85 6.28
N GLY A 290 -11.31 -5.46 6.89
CA GLY A 290 -9.89 -5.24 6.61
C GLY A 290 -8.99 -6.21 7.37
N ASP A 291 -7.77 -6.44 6.90
CA ASP A 291 -6.85 -7.41 7.51
C ASP A 291 -5.59 -6.78 8.15
N ASP A 292 -5.28 -5.52 7.87
CA ASP A 292 -3.98 -4.93 8.25
C ASP A 292 -4.07 -3.68 9.14
N ILE A 293 -4.90 -2.69 8.80
CA ILE A 293 -4.94 -1.36 9.44
C ILE A 293 -6.40 -0.92 9.73
N ALA A 294 -6.66 -0.52 10.97
CA ALA A 294 -7.98 -0.02 11.40
C ALA A 294 -7.86 1.31 12.16
N TYR A 295 -8.83 2.20 11.96
CA TYR A 295 -8.94 3.47 12.70
C TYR A 295 -10.14 3.44 13.63
N PHE A 296 -9.96 3.92 14.87
CA PHE A 296 -11.00 3.96 15.89
C PHE A 296 -11.22 5.39 16.37
N ARG A 297 -12.48 5.84 16.35
CA ARG A 297 -12.90 7.15 16.90
C ARG A 297 -14.09 6.96 17.82
N SER A 298 -14.18 7.80 18.86
CA SER A 298 -15.40 7.94 19.64
C SER A 298 -16.36 8.86 18.88
N ILE A 299 -17.51 8.34 18.46
CA ILE A 299 -18.56 9.10 17.78
C ILE A 299 -19.85 8.85 18.54
N ASP A 300 -20.44 9.91 19.10
CA ASP A 300 -21.66 9.86 19.91
C ASP A 300 -21.57 8.87 21.10
N GLY A 301 -20.38 8.73 21.70
CA GLY A 301 -20.12 7.81 22.81
C GLY A 301 -19.91 6.35 22.40
N GLU A 302 -19.87 6.05 21.11
CA GLU A 302 -19.58 4.71 20.59
C GLU A 302 -18.19 4.64 19.95
N CYS A 303 -17.46 3.57 20.23
CA CYS A 303 -16.23 3.27 19.49
C CYS A 303 -16.61 2.82 18.07
N ARG A 304 -16.32 3.67 17.08
CA ARG A 304 -16.55 3.42 15.67
C ARG A 304 -15.23 3.06 14.99
N ALA A 305 -15.26 2.04 14.14
CA ALA A 305 -14.11 1.52 13.44
C ALA A 305 -14.28 1.58 11.92
N VAL A 306 -13.19 1.85 11.21
CA VAL A 306 -13.11 1.70 9.75
C VAL A 306 -11.83 0.97 9.36
N ASN A 307 -11.84 0.32 8.19
CA ASN A 307 -10.62 -0.10 7.53
C ASN A 307 -9.99 1.10 6.80
N ALA A 308 -8.70 1.34 7.03
CA ALA A 308 -7.96 2.39 6.35
C ALA A 308 -7.68 2.06 4.86
N GLU A 309 -7.50 0.77 4.55
CA GLU A 309 -7.24 0.24 3.21
C GLU A 309 -8.56 -0.15 2.51
N ALA A 310 -8.46 -0.59 1.25
CA ALA A 310 -9.55 -1.11 0.43
C ALA A 310 -9.19 -2.42 -0.31
N GLY A 311 -7.99 -2.95 -0.07
CA GLY A 311 -7.50 -4.19 -0.65
C GLY A 311 -6.56 -4.95 0.28
N ILE A 312 -6.15 -6.12 -0.15
CA ILE A 312 -5.19 -6.99 0.55
C ILE A 312 -3.88 -6.99 -0.22
N PHE A 313 -2.79 -6.69 0.49
CA PHE A 313 -1.42 -6.88 0.00
C PHE A 313 -0.73 -8.00 0.80
N GLY A 314 -1.19 -9.22 0.56
CA GLY A 314 -0.89 -10.39 1.37
C GLY A 314 0.41 -11.08 0.96
N ILE A 315 1.10 -11.71 1.92
CA ILE A 315 2.13 -12.71 1.60
C ILE A 315 1.39 -13.90 0.99
N ILE A 316 1.80 -14.33 -0.20
CA ILE A 316 1.15 -15.44 -0.92
C ILE A 316 1.66 -16.81 -0.47
N GLN A 317 2.83 -16.85 0.18
CA GLN A 317 3.38 -18.09 0.71
C GLN A 317 2.33 -18.82 1.56
N ASP A 318 2.18 -20.12 1.28
CA ASP A 318 1.30 -21.08 1.97
C ASP A 318 -0.21 -20.86 1.75
N VAL A 319 -0.63 -19.89 0.92
CA VAL A 319 -2.05 -19.78 0.50
C VAL A 319 -2.42 -21.00 -0.33
N ASN A 320 -3.33 -21.83 0.19
CA ASN A 320 -3.79 -23.05 -0.45
C ASN A 320 -5.30 -23.25 -0.31
N ILE A 321 -5.84 -24.26 -1.00
CA ILE A 321 -7.28 -24.54 -1.05
C ILE A 321 -7.86 -25.01 0.30
N VAL A 322 -7.03 -25.58 1.17
CA VAL A 322 -7.45 -26.14 2.46
C VAL A 322 -7.47 -25.07 3.54
N ASP A 323 -6.37 -24.34 3.69
CA ASP A 323 -6.18 -23.39 4.80
C ASP A 323 -6.76 -22.00 4.49
N ASP A 324 -6.71 -21.57 3.22
CA ASP A 324 -7.14 -20.23 2.79
C ASP A 324 -8.10 -20.27 1.59
N PRO A 325 -9.21 -21.05 1.63
CA PRO A 325 -10.05 -21.34 0.47
C PRO A 325 -10.62 -20.09 -0.23
N LEU A 326 -10.94 -19.05 0.55
CA LEU A 326 -11.51 -17.80 0.01
C LEU A 326 -10.46 -16.99 -0.77
N ILE A 327 -9.25 -16.86 -0.23
CA ILE A 327 -8.14 -16.18 -0.89
C ILE A 327 -7.68 -17.00 -2.10
N TYR A 328 -7.47 -18.31 -1.92
CA TYR A 328 -7.06 -19.20 -3.01
C TYR A 328 -8.06 -19.13 -4.18
N LYS A 329 -9.37 -19.19 -3.91
CA LYS A 329 -10.41 -19.01 -4.93
C LYS A 329 -10.30 -17.65 -5.61
N ALA A 330 -10.03 -16.58 -4.86
CA ALA A 330 -9.83 -15.26 -5.43
C ALA A 330 -8.63 -15.23 -6.41
N LEU A 331 -7.52 -15.84 -6.01
CA LEU A 331 -6.29 -15.85 -6.81
C LEU A 331 -6.31 -16.85 -7.97
N THR A 332 -7.33 -17.71 -8.08
CA THR A 332 -7.42 -18.76 -9.10
C THR A 332 -8.63 -18.62 -10.03
N THR A 333 -9.37 -17.51 -9.97
CA THR A 333 -10.52 -17.25 -10.85
C THR A 333 -10.58 -15.79 -11.30
N PRO A 334 -11.23 -15.48 -12.44
CA PRO A 334 -11.13 -14.15 -13.07
C PRO A 334 -11.53 -13.00 -12.16
N ARG A 335 -10.60 -12.07 -11.97
CA ARG A 335 -10.72 -10.76 -11.30
C ARG A 335 -9.42 -9.99 -11.48
N GLU A 336 -9.37 -8.75 -11.04
CA GLU A 336 -8.13 -7.98 -11.02
C GLU A 336 -7.23 -8.41 -9.86
N SER A 337 -6.04 -8.92 -10.17
CA SER A 337 -5.03 -9.31 -9.18
C SER A 337 -3.62 -9.11 -9.73
N ILE A 338 -2.70 -8.62 -8.91
CA ILE A 338 -1.27 -8.53 -9.25
C ILE A 338 -0.50 -9.55 -8.41
N PHE A 339 0.32 -10.37 -9.05
CA PHE A 339 1.21 -11.33 -8.39
C PHE A 339 2.66 -10.84 -8.45
N SER A 340 3.34 -10.75 -7.31
CA SER A 340 4.73 -10.26 -7.26
C SER A 340 5.70 -11.34 -6.80
N ASN A 341 6.80 -11.54 -7.54
CA ASN A 341 7.91 -12.44 -7.21
C ASN A 341 7.58 -13.94 -7.08
N VAL A 342 6.57 -14.41 -7.83
CA VAL A 342 6.21 -15.82 -7.97
C VAL A 342 6.92 -16.48 -9.16
N LEU A 343 6.88 -17.81 -9.29
CA LEU A 343 7.30 -18.47 -10.53
C LEU A 343 6.19 -18.33 -11.58
N ILE A 344 6.57 -17.99 -12.81
CA ILE A 344 5.67 -17.98 -13.97
C ILE A 344 6.10 -19.07 -14.94
N ASN A 345 5.17 -19.96 -15.29
CA ASN A 345 5.33 -20.94 -16.36
C ASN A 345 4.03 -21.01 -17.15
N ASN A 346 4.09 -20.93 -18.49
CA ASN A 346 2.91 -20.91 -19.36
C ASN A 346 1.83 -19.89 -18.94
N GLN A 347 2.26 -18.69 -18.51
CA GLN A 347 1.38 -17.61 -18.01
C GLN A 347 0.54 -18.02 -16.78
N LYS A 348 0.94 -19.05 -16.05
CA LYS A 348 0.36 -19.45 -14.76
C LYS A 348 1.35 -19.14 -13.62
N PRO A 349 0.89 -18.50 -12.53
CA PRO A 349 1.71 -18.28 -11.35
C PRO A 349 1.78 -19.54 -10.48
N TYR A 350 2.95 -19.79 -9.90
CA TYR A 350 3.22 -20.83 -8.91
C TYR A 350 3.96 -20.23 -7.72
N TRP A 351 3.43 -20.41 -6.52
CA TRP A 351 4.04 -19.91 -5.29
C TRP A 351 4.43 -21.05 -4.34
N LEU A 352 5.12 -20.70 -3.26
CA LEU A 352 5.48 -21.65 -2.21
C LEU A 352 4.22 -22.07 -1.45
N GLY A 353 3.99 -23.38 -1.28
CA GLY A 353 2.84 -23.88 -0.54
C GLY A 353 1.49 -23.78 -1.27
N MET A 354 1.50 -23.70 -2.61
CA MET A 354 0.28 -23.70 -3.44
C MET A 354 -0.44 -25.06 -3.50
N ASP A 355 0.19 -26.13 -3.02
CA ASP A 355 -0.27 -27.53 -3.10
C ASP A 355 -0.54 -28.03 -4.54
N GLU A 356 0.25 -27.55 -5.49
CA GLU A 356 0.25 -28.01 -6.88
C GLU A 356 1.64 -28.46 -7.33
N GLU A 357 1.70 -29.31 -8.37
CA GLU A 357 2.97 -29.73 -8.97
C GLU A 357 3.68 -28.52 -9.61
N VAL A 358 4.84 -28.17 -9.06
CA VAL A 358 5.64 -27.03 -9.51
C VAL A 358 6.44 -27.42 -10.76
N PRO A 359 6.41 -26.63 -11.85
CA PRO A 359 7.19 -26.90 -13.04
C PRO A 359 8.69 -26.79 -12.75
N LYS A 360 9.50 -27.57 -13.47
CA LYS A 360 10.95 -27.62 -13.29
C LYS A 360 11.70 -26.42 -13.84
N GLU A 361 11.03 -25.55 -14.58
CA GLU A 361 11.58 -24.35 -15.18
C GLU A 361 10.51 -23.27 -15.38
N GLY A 362 10.94 -22.03 -15.55
CA GLY A 362 10.07 -20.88 -15.81
C GLY A 362 10.80 -19.57 -15.62
N LEU A 363 10.05 -18.51 -15.32
CA LEU A 363 10.58 -17.18 -15.05
C LEU A 363 10.21 -16.77 -13.62
N ASN A 364 11.18 -16.30 -12.83
CA ASN A 364 10.89 -15.71 -11.53
C ASN A 364 11.69 -14.41 -11.33
N PHE A 365 11.65 -13.88 -10.10
CA PHE A 365 12.36 -12.66 -9.71
C PHE A 365 13.89 -12.66 -9.93
N SER A 366 14.49 -13.83 -10.20
CA SER A 366 15.91 -13.97 -10.54
C SER A 366 16.19 -14.11 -12.05
N GLY A 367 15.18 -13.88 -12.90
CA GLY A 367 15.20 -14.17 -14.32
C GLY A 367 14.80 -15.62 -14.63
N GLU A 368 15.36 -16.20 -15.69
CA GLU A 368 15.13 -17.62 -16.04
C GLU A 368 15.48 -18.53 -14.87
N TRP A 369 14.54 -19.35 -14.43
CA TRP A 369 14.66 -20.21 -13.27
C TRP A 369 14.49 -21.66 -13.67
N HIS A 370 15.28 -22.54 -13.04
CA HIS A 370 15.14 -23.99 -13.13
C HIS A 370 15.32 -24.63 -11.76
N GLU A 371 14.81 -25.84 -11.58
CA GLU A 371 14.97 -26.61 -10.36
C GLU A 371 16.47 -26.75 -10.02
N GLY A 372 16.83 -26.39 -8.79
CA GLY A 372 18.21 -26.41 -8.33
C GLY A 372 19.05 -25.18 -8.70
N LYS A 373 18.49 -24.15 -9.35
CA LYS A 373 19.20 -22.88 -9.60
C LYS A 373 19.77 -22.31 -8.29
N THR A 374 21.01 -21.85 -8.34
CA THR A 374 21.71 -21.22 -7.20
C THR A 374 22.10 -19.78 -7.51
N ASP A 375 22.26 -18.98 -6.47
CA ASP A 375 22.87 -17.67 -6.59
C ASP A 375 24.40 -17.76 -6.78
N LYS A 376 25.07 -16.61 -6.90
CA LYS A 376 26.53 -16.52 -7.06
C LYS A 376 27.30 -17.07 -5.85
N LYS A 377 26.64 -17.28 -4.70
CA LYS A 377 27.21 -17.80 -3.46
C LYS A 377 26.89 -19.29 -3.25
N GLY A 378 26.21 -19.93 -4.21
CA GLY A 378 25.83 -21.35 -4.14
C GLY A 378 24.56 -21.61 -3.32
N ALA A 379 23.86 -20.59 -2.84
CA ALA A 379 22.59 -20.76 -2.14
C ALA A 379 21.47 -21.03 -3.14
N LYS A 380 20.60 -22.00 -2.86
CA LYS A 380 19.44 -22.32 -3.72
C LYS A 380 18.49 -21.12 -3.82
N ILE A 381 18.09 -20.79 -5.04
CA ILE A 381 17.04 -19.81 -5.32
C ILE A 381 15.70 -20.56 -5.40
N PRO A 382 14.75 -20.29 -4.51
CA PRO A 382 13.43 -20.93 -4.57
C PRO A 382 12.66 -20.50 -5.82
N HIS A 383 11.65 -21.28 -6.24
CA HIS A 383 10.84 -20.94 -7.41
C HIS A 383 10.06 -19.64 -7.22
N ALA A 384 9.58 -19.36 -6.01
CA ALA A 384 8.98 -18.08 -5.62
C ALA A 384 9.69 -17.50 -4.40
N HIS A 385 9.69 -16.17 -4.28
CA HIS A 385 10.27 -15.50 -3.12
C HIS A 385 9.42 -15.77 -1.87
N LYS A 386 10.04 -15.92 -0.69
CA LYS A 386 9.32 -16.17 0.57
C LYS A 386 8.38 -15.02 0.97
N ASN A 387 8.71 -13.82 0.53
CA ASN A 387 7.87 -12.63 0.70
C ASN A 387 7.18 -12.24 -0.62
N ALA A 388 6.96 -13.20 -1.53
CA ALA A 388 6.10 -13.00 -2.70
C ALA A 388 4.70 -12.58 -2.27
N ARG A 389 4.04 -11.79 -3.11
CA ARG A 389 2.82 -11.07 -2.75
C ARG A 389 1.71 -11.30 -3.76
N TYR A 390 0.49 -11.09 -3.30
CA TYR A 390 -0.64 -10.77 -4.15
C TYR A 390 -1.23 -9.43 -3.72
N ALA A 391 -1.72 -8.65 -4.69
CA ALA A 391 -2.56 -7.49 -4.48
C ALA A 391 -3.95 -7.77 -5.06
N VAL A 392 -5.01 -7.57 -4.28
CA VAL A 392 -6.40 -7.75 -4.71
C VAL A 392 -7.31 -6.80 -3.94
N ALA A 393 -8.33 -6.24 -4.61
CA ALA A 393 -9.31 -5.40 -3.95
C ALA A 393 -10.22 -6.22 -3.01
N LEU A 394 -10.56 -5.69 -1.83
CA LEU A 394 -11.45 -6.37 -0.87
C LEU A 394 -12.83 -6.62 -1.50
N LYS A 395 -13.33 -5.68 -2.31
CA LYS A 395 -14.61 -5.83 -3.04
C LYS A 395 -14.66 -7.03 -3.99
N ALA A 396 -13.50 -7.58 -4.38
CA ALA A 396 -13.43 -8.79 -5.19
C ALA A 396 -13.56 -10.09 -4.37
N LEU A 397 -13.57 -10.01 -3.04
CA LEU A 397 -13.71 -11.17 -2.16
C LEU A 397 -15.19 -11.47 -1.90
N ALA A 398 -15.53 -12.75 -1.86
CA ALA A 398 -16.91 -13.19 -1.69
C ALA A 398 -17.48 -12.91 -0.29
N ASN A 399 -16.62 -12.74 0.71
CA ASN A 399 -16.98 -12.49 2.10
C ASN A 399 -16.73 -11.04 2.52
N VAL A 400 -16.56 -10.11 1.58
CA VAL A 400 -16.43 -8.69 1.92
C VAL A 400 -17.70 -8.19 2.59
N ASP A 401 -17.53 -7.44 3.67
CA ASP A 401 -18.65 -6.82 4.39
C ASP A 401 -19.18 -5.60 3.59
N PRO A 402 -20.50 -5.46 3.40
CA PRO A 402 -21.08 -4.31 2.70
C PRO A 402 -20.80 -2.96 3.38
N GLU A 403 -20.41 -2.95 4.66
CA GLU A 403 -20.05 -1.74 5.40
C GLU A 403 -18.62 -1.23 5.12
N LEU A 404 -17.88 -1.84 4.18
CA LEU A 404 -16.49 -1.49 3.85
C LEU A 404 -16.26 0.01 3.61
N ASP A 405 -17.23 0.68 2.98
CA ASP A 405 -17.16 2.11 2.64
C ASP A 405 -18.08 2.99 3.50
N ASN A 406 -18.59 2.49 4.63
CA ASN A 406 -19.47 3.27 5.50
C ASN A 406 -18.69 4.47 6.10
N PRO A 407 -19.06 5.73 5.78
CA PRO A 407 -18.36 6.91 6.26
C PRO A 407 -18.52 7.16 7.76
N LYS A 408 -19.46 6.49 8.43
CA LYS A 408 -19.62 6.53 9.91
C LYS A 408 -18.88 5.41 10.62
N GLY A 409 -18.35 4.44 9.86
CA GLY A 409 -17.75 3.23 10.39
C GLY A 409 -18.74 2.32 11.13
N VAL A 410 -18.22 1.18 11.53
CA VAL A 410 -18.98 0.12 12.22
C VAL A 410 -18.82 0.27 13.73
N LYS A 411 -19.83 -0.11 14.50
CA LYS A 411 -19.72 -0.13 15.97
C LYS A 411 -18.81 -1.27 16.41
N LEU A 412 -17.64 -0.94 16.94
CA LEU A 412 -16.68 -1.91 17.46
C LEU A 412 -17.18 -2.46 18.79
N SER A 413 -17.16 -3.79 18.93
CA SER A 413 -17.64 -4.47 20.15
C SER A 413 -16.50 -5.08 20.97
N GLY A 414 -15.31 -5.26 20.38
CA GLY A 414 -14.17 -5.82 21.10
C GLY A 414 -12.87 -5.64 20.32
N ILE A 415 -11.77 -5.62 21.08
CA ILE A 415 -10.39 -5.64 20.58
C ILE A 415 -9.73 -6.89 21.12
N MET A 416 -8.96 -7.56 20.27
CA MET A 416 -8.22 -8.77 20.62
C MET A 416 -6.73 -8.59 20.31
N TYR A 417 -5.89 -8.99 21.27
CA TYR A 417 -4.45 -9.10 21.08
C TYR A 417 -4.09 -10.58 21.01
N GLY A 418 -3.40 -10.97 19.95
CA GLY A 418 -3.05 -12.37 19.73
C GLY A 418 -1.57 -12.56 19.43
N GLY A 419 -1.08 -13.76 19.73
CA GLY A 419 0.30 -14.14 19.49
C GLY A 419 0.47 -15.65 19.54
N ARG A 420 1.66 -16.13 19.20
CA ARG A 420 2.01 -17.54 19.30
C ARG A 420 2.81 -17.78 20.57
N ASP A 421 2.17 -18.37 21.59
CA ASP A 421 2.83 -18.92 22.78
C ASP A 421 2.46 -20.40 22.93
N ALA A 422 3.47 -21.26 22.99
CA ALA A 422 3.29 -22.70 23.12
C ALA A 422 3.18 -23.18 24.59
N LYS A 423 3.36 -22.30 25.58
CA LYS A 423 3.57 -22.70 26.98
C LYS A 423 2.63 -22.03 27.98
N SER A 424 2.45 -20.71 27.91
CA SER A 424 2.00 -19.94 29.09
C SER A 424 0.56 -19.44 29.00
N TYR A 425 0.12 -18.99 27.83
CA TYR A 425 -1.21 -18.41 27.66
C TYR A 425 -2.30 -19.46 27.48
N VAL A 426 -3.47 -19.18 28.05
CA VAL A 426 -4.72 -19.90 27.73
C VAL A 426 -5.20 -19.52 26.32
N PRO A 427 -6.07 -20.32 25.67
CA PRO A 427 -6.53 -20.04 24.32
C PRO A 427 -7.24 -18.68 24.15
N VAL A 428 -8.03 -18.25 25.14
CA VAL A 428 -8.72 -16.96 25.18
C VAL A 428 -8.81 -16.48 26.63
N GLN A 429 -8.51 -15.20 26.87
CA GLN A 429 -8.81 -14.52 28.14
C GLN A 429 -9.43 -13.15 27.86
N GLU A 430 -10.29 -12.70 28.77
CA GLU A 430 -10.90 -11.37 28.74
C GLU A 430 -10.18 -10.47 29.75
N SER A 431 -9.94 -9.20 29.39
CA SER A 431 -9.41 -8.21 30.34
C SER A 431 -10.50 -7.78 31.34
N PHE A 432 -10.11 -7.43 32.57
CA PHE A 432 -11.08 -7.01 33.57
C PHE A 432 -11.72 -5.64 33.29
N ASN A 433 -11.00 -4.79 32.55
CA ASN A 433 -11.38 -3.44 32.17
C ASN A 433 -10.43 -2.91 31.07
N TRP A 434 -10.66 -1.66 30.62
CA TRP A 434 -9.86 -1.00 29.59
C TRP A 434 -8.41 -0.71 30.01
N GLU A 435 -8.14 -0.41 31.29
CA GLU A 435 -6.78 -0.12 31.75
C GLU A 435 -5.90 -1.39 31.82
N HIS A 436 -6.52 -2.53 32.10
CA HIS A 436 -5.85 -3.83 32.10
C HIS A 436 -5.63 -4.40 30.69
N GLY A 437 -6.54 -4.10 29.76
CA GLY A 437 -6.42 -4.49 28.36
C GLY A 437 -5.39 -3.64 27.65
#